data_AF-A0A951MIF3-F1
#
_entry.id   AF-A0A951MIF3-F1
#
_cell.length_a   1.000
_cell.length_b   1.000
_cell.length_c   1.000
_cell.angle_alpha   90.00
_cell.angle_beta   90.00
_cell.angle_gamma   90.00
#
_symmetry.space_group_name_H-M   'P 1'
#
loop_
_entity.id
_entity.type
_entity.pdbx_description
1 polymer ?
#
loop_
_entity_poly.entity_id
_entity_poly.type
_entity_poly.pdbx_seq_one_letter_code
_entity_poly.pdbx_strand_id
1 'polypeptide(L)'
;MEVLGKGVSLVIILLLLSSCLRVDCEENARFFRAVECLQIFEKLPTLESPYMKSEGIHLVTGDKCICEDETRALNIYKNILEKGDSIIKRKGELNFSIHKKDTIIEVKWECEGKVYE
;
A
#
# COMPACT_ATOMS: atom_id res chain seq x y z
N MET A 1 43.20 13.34 33.54
CA MET A 1 41.90 13.94 33.18
C MET A 1 41.42 13.24 31.92
N GLU A 2 41.00 11.97 32.06
CA GLU A 2 40.80 11.05 30.93
C GLU A 2 39.50 10.25 31.09
N VAL A 3 38.36 10.93 31.27
CA VAL A 3 37.04 10.28 31.17
C VAL A 3 36.01 11.28 30.62
N LEU A 4 36.29 11.93 29.50
CA LEU A 4 35.31 12.83 28.86
C LEU A 4 35.10 12.59 27.34
N GLY A 5 35.94 11.76 26.70
CA GLY A 5 35.91 11.57 25.24
C GLY A 5 35.09 10.38 24.73
N LYS A 6 34.91 9.32 25.54
CA LYS A 6 34.30 8.06 25.05
C LYS A 6 32.75 8.09 25.02
N GLY A 7 32.12 8.77 25.98
CA GLY A 7 30.65 8.88 26.04
C GLY A 7 30.06 9.80 24.97
N VAL A 8 30.73 10.92 24.68
CA VAL A 8 30.29 11.89 23.65
C VAL A 8 30.38 11.28 22.25
N SER A 9 31.43 10.51 21.97
CA SER A 9 31.58 9.82 20.68
C SER A 9 30.48 8.78 20.42
N LEU A 10 30.00 8.08 21.46
CA LEU A 10 28.96 7.06 21.32
C LEU A 10 27.58 7.69 21.06
N VAL A 11 27.27 8.81 21.70
CA VAL A 11 26.03 9.57 21.49
C VAL A 11 25.96 10.15 20.07
N ILE A 12 27.08 10.66 19.55
CA ILE A 12 27.15 11.18 18.17
C ILE A 12 26.94 10.07 17.15
N ILE A 13 27.48 8.86 17.37
CA ILE A 13 27.27 7.70 16.49
C ILE A 13 25.79 7.25 16.52
N LEU A 14 25.15 7.23 17.69
CA LEU A 14 23.72 6.91 17.83
C LEU A 14 22.80 7.93 17.13
N LEU A 15 23.13 9.23 17.18
CA LEU A 15 22.36 10.26 16.49
C LEU A 15 22.47 10.16 14.95
N LEU A 16 23.63 9.78 14.43
CA LEU A 16 23.83 9.61 12.98
C LEU A 16 23.09 8.40 12.39
N LEU A 17 22.81 7.36 13.18
CA LEU A 17 22.05 6.18 12.74
C LEU A 17 20.54 6.43 12.62
N SER A 18 20.01 7.49 13.25
CA SER A 18 18.58 7.82 13.23
C SER A 18 18.07 8.23 11.83
N SER A 19 18.96 8.70 10.95
CA SER A 19 18.57 9.16 9.60
C SER A 19 18.46 8.02 8.57
N CYS A 20 18.95 6.81 8.88
CA CYS A 20 18.88 5.65 7.98
C CYS A 20 17.56 4.88 8.07
N LEU A 21 16.66 5.23 8.99
CA LEU A 21 15.37 4.56 9.19
C LEU A 21 14.19 5.23 8.45
N ARG A 22 14.44 6.23 7.60
CA ARG A 22 13.38 6.93 6.86
C ARG A 22 12.88 6.07 5.70
N VAL A 23 11.57 6.09 5.49
CA VAL A 23 10.96 5.39 4.36
C VAL A 23 11.19 6.21 3.09
N ASP A 24 11.66 5.58 2.02
CA ASP A 24 11.71 6.23 0.71
C ASP A 24 10.29 6.31 0.13
N CYS A 25 9.61 7.43 0.39
CA CYS A 25 8.25 7.65 -0.08
C CYS A 25 8.18 7.77 -1.61
N GLU A 26 9.21 8.30 -2.28
CA GLU A 26 9.17 8.49 -3.73
C GLU A 26 9.28 7.15 -4.46
N GLU A 27 10.18 6.29 -3.99
CA GLU A 27 10.31 4.93 -4.53
C GLU A 27 9.04 4.10 -4.25
N ASN A 28 8.50 4.13 -3.03
CA ASN A 28 7.25 3.44 -2.73
C ASN A 28 6.06 3.98 -3.54
N ALA A 29 5.95 5.29 -3.71
CA ALA A 29 4.94 5.90 -4.56
C ALA A 29 5.07 5.43 -6.02
N ARG A 30 6.30 5.29 -6.53
CA ARG A 30 6.56 4.76 -7.87
C ARG A 30 6.07 3.32 -8.03
N PHE A 31 6.35 2.46 -7.06
CA PHE A 31 5.84 1.09 -7.06
C PHE A 31 4.31 1.05 -6.99
N PHE A 32 3.70 1.88 -6.12
CA PHE A 32 2.24 1.89 -5.99
C PHE A 32 1.52 2.43 -7.23
N ARG A 33 2.10 3.42 -7.92
CA ARG A 33 1.59 3.90 -9.21
C ARG A 33 1.62 2.81 -10.30
N ALA A 34 2.53 1.84 -10.21
CA ALA A 34 2.58 0.74 -11.18
C ALA A 34 1.44 -0.28 -10.98
N VAL A 35 0.84 -0.34 -9.79
CA VAL A 35 -0.29 -1.21 -9.47
C VAL A 35 -1.54 -0.73 -10.20
N GLU A 36 -2.23 -1.67 -10.84
CA GLU A 36 -3.53 -1.49 -11.45
C GLU A 36 -4.48 -2.60 -11.00
N CYS A 37 -5.67 -2.20 -10.57
CA CYS A 37 -6.75 -3.12 -10.25
C CYS A 37 -8.09 -2.48 -10.62
N LEU A 38 -8.74 -3.00 -11.66
CA LEU A 38 -10.07 -2.60 -12.10
C LEU A 38 -10.97 -3.83 -12.08
N GLN A 39 -11.46 -4.20 -10.89
CA GLN A 39 -12.04 -5.52 -10.66
C GLN A 39 -13.34 -5.44 -9.85
N ILE A 40 -14.35 -6.19 -10.28
CA ILE A 40 -15.46 -6.64 -9.44
C ILE A 40 -14.96 -7.83 -8.63
N PHE A 41 -14.83 -7.67 -7.33
CA PHE A 41 -14.25 -8.63 -6.41
C PHE A 41 -15.14 -9.87 -6.26
N GLU A 42 -14.52 -11.07 -6.31
CA GLU A 42 -15.22 -12.33 -6.03
C GLU A 42 -14.73 -13.00 -4.75
N LYS A 43 -13.41 -13.14 -4.58
CA LYS A 43 -12.81 -13.80 -3.42
C LYS A 43 -11.31 -13.52 -3.29
N LEU A 44 -10.80 -13.78 -2.08
CA LEU A 44 -9.38 -13.89 -1.76
C LEU A 44 -8.90 -15.35 -1.94
N PRO A 45 -7.58 -15.58 -2.09
CA PRO A 45 -7.01 -16.91 -2.08
C PRO A 45 -7.21 -17.58 -0.72
N THR A 46 -7.21 -18.91 -0.68
CA THR A 46 -7.36 -19.67 0.57
C THR A 46 -6.16 -19.51 1.51
N LEU A 47 -4.98 -19.25 0.96
CA LEU A 47 -3.77 -19.00 1.73
C LEU A 47 -3.61 -17.50 1.99
N GLU A 48 -3.45 -17.15 3.26
CA GLU A 48 -3.19 -15.78 3.67
C GLU A 48 -1.87 -15.26 3.11
N SER A 49 -1.90 -14.01 2.64
CA SER A 49 -0.75 -13.31 2.08
C SER A 49 -0.68 -11.89 2.63
N PRO A 50 0.52 -11.34 2.87
CA PRO A 50 0.67 -9.91 3.14
C PRO A 50 0.36 -9.03 1.92
N TYR A 51 0.34 -9.60 0.72
CA TYR A 51 0.10 -8.94 -0.56
C TYR A 51 -1.30 -9.28 -1.09
N MET A 52 -1.89 -8.39 -1.89
CA MET A 52 -3.20 -8.66 -2.51
C MET A 52 -3.01 -9.61 -3.70
N LYS A 53 -3.91 -10.59 -3.82
CA LYS A 53 -4.07 -11.45 -5.01
C LYS A 53 -5.52 -11.87 -5.18
N SER A 54 -6.43 -10.91 -5.39
CA SER A 54 -7.87 -11.16 -5.44
C SER A 54 -8.33 -11.65 -6.81
N GLU A 55 -9.23 -12.62 -6.82
CA GLU A 55 -9.92 -13.10 -8.02
C GLU A 55 -11.23 -12.31 -8.23
N GLY A 56 -11.57 -12.07 -9.50
CA GLY A 56 -12.78 -11.34 -9.84
C GLY A 56 -12.97 -11.16 -11.35
N ILE A 57 -13.79 -10.18 -11.71
CA ILE A 57 -14.13 -9.84 -13.09
C ILE A 57 -13.61 -8.44 -13.43
N HIS A 58 -12.92 -8.29 -14.55
CA HIS A 58 -12.36 -7.01 -14.96
C HIS A 58 -13.48 -6.03 -15.36
N LEU A 59 -13.47 -4.83 -14.79
CA LEU A 59 -14.56 -3.84 -14.96
C LEU A 59 -14.77 -3.39 -16.41
N VAL A 60 -13.73 -3.41 -17.23
CA VAL A 60 -13.79 -2.92 -18.62
C VAL A 60 -14.07 -4.05 -19.62
N THR A 61 -13.45 -5.22 -19.42
CA THR A 61 -13.51 -6.31 -20.41
C THR A 61 -14.56 -7.37 -20.08
N GLY A 62 -14.95 -7.49 -18.81
CA GLY A 62 -15.85 -8.55 -18.34
C GLY A 62 -15.19 -9.92 -18.20
N ASP A 63 -13.88 -10.02 -18.44
CA ASP A 63 -13.14 -11.28 -18.30
C ASP A 63 -12.76 -11.55 -16.85
N LYS A 64 -12.51 -12.83 -16.53
CA LYS A 64 -11.88 -13.18 -15.26
C LYS A 64 -10.49 -12.55 -15.17
N CYS A 65 -10.19 -11.95 -14.03
CA CYS A 65 -8.91 -11.32 -13.76
C CYS A 65 -8.42 -11.61 -12.34
N ILE A 66 -7.12 -11.38 -12.14
CA ILE A 66 -6.47 -11.38 -10.83
C ILE A 66 -5.92 -9.97 -10.62
N CYS A 67 -6.27 -9.34 -9.51
CA CYS A 67 -5.62 -8.11 -9.07
C CYS A 67 -4.48 -8.45 -8.12
N GLU A 68 -3.27 -8.01 -8.47
CA GLU A 68 -2.07 -8.22 -7.66
C GLU A 68 -1.54 -6.87 -7.16
N ASP A 69 -1.27 -6.80 -5.86
CA ASP A 69 -0.61 -5.64 -5.23
C ASP A 69 0.47 -6.13 -4.25
N GLU A 70 1.73 -5.99 -4.69
CA GLU A 70 2.92 -6.31 -3.90
C GLU A 70 3.30 -5.21 -2.90
N THR A 71 2.64 -4.05 -2.93
CA THR A 71 2.89 -2.95 -1.97
C THR A 71 2.18 -3.14 -0.64
N ARG A 72 1.26 -4.12 -0.55
CA ARG A 72 0.39 -4.43 0.60
C ARG A 72 -0.73 -3.41 0.85
N ALA A 73 -0.73 -2.26 0.16
CA ALA A 73 -1.63 -1.15 0.43
C ALA A 73 -3.11 -1.52 0.25
N LEU A 74 -3.46 -2.26 -0.82
CA LEU A 74 -4.83 -2.73 -1.04
C LEU A 74 -5.21 -3.80 -0.01
N ASN A 75 -4.26 -4.66 0.36
CA ASN A 75 -4.50 -5.79 1.26
C ASN A 75 -4.88 -5.36 2.69
N ILE A 76 -4.52 -4.14 3.10
CA ILE A 76 -4.99 -3.54 4.37
C ILE A 76 -6.52 -3.50 4.46
N TYR A 77 -7.19 -3.32 3.31
CA TYR A 77 -8.65 -3.20 3.23
C TYR A 77 -9.35 -4.52 2.89
N LYS A 78 -8.63 -5.65 2.88
CA LYS A 78 -9.20 -6.95 2.47
C LYS A 78 -10.42 -7.37 3.31
N ASN A 79 -10.46 -7.01 4.59
CA ASN A 79 -11.51 -7.42 5.51
C ASN A 79 -12.84 -6.68 5.29
N ILE A 80 -12.83 -5.57 4.55
CA ILE A 80 -14.04 -4.84 4.21
C ILE A 80 -14.56 -5.20 2.81
N LEU A 81 -13.85 -6.03 2.05
CA LEU A 81 -14.28 -6.43 0.71
C LEU A 81 -15.37 -7.51 0.78
N GLU A 82 -16.45 -7.28 0.05
CA GLU A 82 -17.53 -8.24 -0.13
C GLU A 82 -17.68 -8.58 -1.61
N LYS A 83 -18.10 -9.82 -1.90
CA LYS A 83 -18.33 -10.26 -3.28
C LYS A 83 -19.29 -9.31 -3.99
N GLY A 84 -18.86 -8.77 -5.14
CA GLY A 84 -19.61 -7.79 -5.93
C GLY A 84 -19.15 -6.35 -5.74
N ASP A 85 -18.34 -6.05 -4.72
CA ASP A 85 -17.68 -4.74 -4.59
C ASP A 85 -16.73 -4.49 -5.76
N SER A 86 -16.55 -3.24 -6.17
CA SER A 86 -15.57 -2.88 -7.20
C SER A 86 -14.34 -2.23 -6.58
N ILE A 87 -13.15 -2.75 -6.90
CA ILE A 87 -11.86 -2.13 -6.60
C ILE A 87 -11.44 -1.33 -7.83
N ILE A 88 -11.17 -0.03 -7.64
CA ILE A 88 -10.72 0.87 -8.70
C ILE A 88 -9.40 1.51 -8.28
N LYS A 89 -8.30 0.95 -8.77
CA LYS A 89 -6.94 1.48 -8.71
C LYS A 89 -6.44 1.60 -10.14
N ARG A 90 -6.31 2.81 -10.69
CA ARG A 90 -5.78 2.99 -12.05
C ARG A 90 -4.26 3.06 -12.02
N LYS A 91 -3.62 2.60 -13.10
CA LYS A 91 -2.19 2.80 -13.29
C LYS A 91 -1.85 4.30 -13.32
N GLY A 92 -0.75 4.67 -12.66
CA GLY A 92 -0.28 6.05 -12.54
C GLY A 92 -0.86 6.83 -11.36
N GLU A 93 -2.00 6.39 -10.80
CA GLU A 93 -2.62 7.03 -9.64
C GLU A 93 -2.00 6.54 -8.33
N LEU A 94 -2.01 7.42 -7.32
CA LEU A 94 -1.66 7.06 -5.95
C LEU A 94 -2.89 6.73 -5.11
N ASN A 95 -4.11 7.00 -5.57
CA ASN A 95 -5.31 6.73 -4.79
C ASN A 95 -6.05 5.53 -5.38
N PHE A 96 -6.91 4.92 -4.58
CA PHE A 96 -7.87 3.93 -5.06
C PHE A 96 -9.20 4.07 -4.35
N SER A 97 -10.23 3.45 -4.90
CA SER A 97 -11.53 3.40 -4.27
C SER A 97 -12.09 1.97 -4.23
N ILE A 98 -12.91 1.73 -3.23
CA ILE A 98 -13.75 0.54 -3.12
C ILE A 98 -15.20 1.01 -3.21
N HIS A 99 -15.88 0.59 -4.28
CA HIS A 99 -17.27 0.93 -4.53
C HIS A 99 -18.14 -0.22 -4.02
N LYS A 100 -18.89 0.08 -2.97
CA LYS A 100 -19.94 -0.77 -2.42
C LYS A 100 -21.27 -0.41 -3.07
N LYS A 101 -22.31 -1.19 -2.75
CA LYS A 101 -23.66 -0.96 -3.27
C LYS A 101 -24.21 0.44 -2.97
N ASP A 102 -23.91 0.97 -1.80
CA ASP A 102 -24.48 2.22 -1.26
C ASP A 102 -23.42 3.27 -0.89
N THR A 103 -22.13 2.91 -0.92
CA THR A 103 -21.04 3.72 -0.40
C THR A 103 -19.81 3.63 -1.28
N ILE A 104 -19.06 4.73 -1.41
CA ILE A 104 -17.73 4.75 -2.02
C ILE A 104 -16.73 5.04 -0.91
N ILE A 105 -15.72 4.18 -0.79
CA ILE A 105 -14.61 4.35 0.14
C ILE A 105 -13.41 4.79 -0.67
N GLU A 106 -13.04 6.06 -0.57
CA GLU A 106 -11.82 6.59 -1.17
C GLU A 106 -10.64 6.41 -0.22
N VAL A 107 -9.55 5.84 -0.72
CA VAL A 107 -8.32 5.63 0.02
C VAL A 107 -7.24 6.50 -0.61
N LYS A 108 -6.77 7.47 0.19
CA LYS A 108 -5.63 8.29 -0.16
C LYS A 108 -4.34 7.61 0.26
N TRP A 109 -3.32 7.62 -0.59
CA TRP A 109 -2.03 7.06 -0.23
C TRP A 109 -1.26 8.01 0.69
N GLU A 110 -0.69 7.43 1.73
CA GLU A 110 0.03 8.13 2.78
C GLU A 110 1.41 7.53 2.95
N CYS A 111 2.41 8.39 3.17
CA CYS A 111 3.74 7.99 3.59
C CYS A 111 4.29 8.97 4.62
N GLU A 112 4.79 8.43 5.74
CA GLU A 112 5.29 9.19 6.89
C GLU A 112 4.31 10.28 7.40
N GLY A 113 3.01 10.00 7.46
CA GLY A 113 2.01 10.97 7.95
C GLY A 113 1.57 12.00 6.91
N LYS A 114 2.06 11.90 5.66
CA LYS A 114 1.72 12.84 4.58
C LYS A 114 0.90 12.15 3.51
N VAL A 115 -0.21 12.77 3.16
CA VAL A 115 -1.03 12.38 2.02
C VAL A 115 -0.44 12.98 0.75
N TYR A 116 -0.33 12.17 -0.30
CA TYR A 116 0.16 12.59 -1.61
C TYR A 116 -1.00 12.56 -2.61
N GLU A 117 -1.10 13.60 -3.44
CA GLU A 117 -2.16 13.76 -4.46
C GLU A 117 -1.56 13.78 -5.87
#